data_AF-A0A0J8UQZ4-F1
#
_entry.id   AF-A0A0J8UQZ4-F1
#
_cell.length_a   1.000
_cell.length_b   1.000
_cell.length_c   1.000
_cell.angle_alpha   90.00
_cell.angle_beta   90.00
_cell.angle_gamma   90.00
#
_symmetry.space_group_name_H-M   'P 1'
#
loop_
_entity.id
_entity.type
_entity.pdbx_description
1 polymer ?
#
loop_
_entity_poly.entity_id
_entity_poly.type
_entity_poly.pdbx_seq_one_letter_code
_entity_poly.pdbx_strand_id
1 'polypeptide(L)'
;MRLEPLGWPTAVLAFASSVLGNSIQFSPGGRASGLSFRVNVPTSTASSRSGPIYFQISAPNDVQWVGLGQGAGMDGANVFMLYSASSTNVTLSPRLAAGYFEPEVNPDAKISLLEGTGISDGRMVANVRCDTCMSWEGG
;
A
#
# COMPACT_ATOMS: atom_id res chain seq x y z
N MET A 1 -11.73 -24.70 -57.05
CA MET A 1 -10.99 -23.50 -56.60
C MET A 1 -11.60 -23.03 -55.30
N ARG A 2 -10.85 -23.17 -54.19
CA ARG A 2 -11.17 -22.65 -52.86
C ARG A 2 -10.76 -21.18 -52.79
N LEU A 3 -11.54 -20.35 -52.11
CA LEU A 3 -11.10 -19.05 -51.61
C LEU A 3 -11.58 -18.94 -50.16
N GLU A 4 -10.64 -19.10 -49.22
CA GLU A 4 -10.82 -18.81 -47.80
C GLU A 4 -10.48 -17.33 -47.56
N PRO A 5 -11.23 -16.58 -46.75
CA PRO A 5 -10.91 -15.18 -46.47
C PRO A 5 -9.77 -15.09 -45.46
N LEU A 6 -8.76 -14.28 -45.81
CA LEU A 6 -7.61 -13.93 -44.97
C LEU A 6 -8.09 -13.12 -43.75
N GLY A 7 -8.12 -13.78 -42.58
CA GLY A 7 -8.32 -13.12 -41.29
C GLY A 7 -7.15 -12.18 -40.98
N TRP A 8 -7.45 -10.91 -40.73
CA TRP A 8 -6.46 -9.92 -40.31
C TRP A 8 -6.06 -10.17 -38.86
N PRO A 9 -4.76 -10.12 -38.50
CA PRO A 9 -4.34 -10.18 -37.11
C PRO A 9 -4.70 -8.85 -36.42
N THR A 10 -5.68 -8.89 -35.54
CA THR A 10 -5.96 -7.80 -34.59
C THR A 10 -4.80 -7.71 -33.59
N ALA A 11 -3.88 -6.76 -33.80
CA ALA A 11 -2.87 -6.41 -32.82
C ALA A 11 -3.51 -5.54 -31.72
N VAL A 12 -3.53 -6.04 -30.48
CA VAL A 12 -3.95 -5.26 -29.30
C VAL A 12 -2.72 -4.53 -28.74
N LEU A 13 -2.70 -3.19 -28.85
CA LEU A 13 -1.73 -2.37 -28.13
C LEU A 13 -2.14 -2.28 -26.66
N ALA A 14 -1.38 -2.93 -25.78
CA ALA A 14 -1.49 -2.69 -24.35
C ALA A 14 -0.67 -1.43 -24.01
N PHE A 15 -1.37 -0.32 -23.73
CA PHE A 15 -0.74 0.87 -23.16
C PHE A 15 -0.50 0.60 -21.66
N ALA A 16 0.74 0.24 -21.31
CA ALA A 16 1.16 0.27 -19.92
C ALA A 16 1.39 1.73 -19.53
N SER A 17 0.46 2.32 -18.78
CA SER A 17 0.65 3.65 -18.19
C SER A 17 1.84 3.60 -17.22
N SER A 18 3.00 4.09 -17.65
CA SER A 18 4.15 4.24 -16.78
C SER A 18 3.92 5.40 -15.82
N VAL A 19 3.68 5.08 -14.55
CA VAL A 19 3.61 6.09 -13.49
C VAL A 19 5.03 6.44 -13.10
N LEU A 20 5.55 7.57 -13.58
CA LEU A 20 6.74 8.17 -12.99
C LEU A 20 6.36 8.65 -11.58
N GLY A 21 7.13 8.21 -10.58
CA GLY A 21 6.90 8.55 -9.19
C GLY A 21 8.15 8.32 -8.36
N ASN A 22 8.28 9.06 -7.27
CA ASN A 22 9.38 8.87 -6.33
C ASN A 22 9.06 7.67 -5.46
N SER A 23 9.89 6.62 -5.51
CA SER A 23 9.83 5.51 -4.57
C SER A 23 10.92 5.63 -3.54
N ILE A 24 10.55 5.45 -2.27
CA ILE A 24 11.49 5.30 -1.17
C ILE A 24 11.25 3.97 -0.49
N GLN A 25 12.32 3.35 0.00
CA GLN A 25 12.26 2.16 0.82
C GLN A 25 12.99 2.40 2.14
N PHE A 26 12.41 1.92 3.23
CA PHE A 26 13.03 1.90 4.54
C PHE A 26 12.93 0.49 5.14
N SER A 27 14.04 -0.01 5.68
CA SER A 27 14.11 -1.31 6.33
C SER A 27 14.91 -1.17 7.63
N PRO A 28 14.28 -1.24 8.80
CA PRO A 28 14.99 -1.12 10.06
C PRO A 28 15.85 -2.36 10.34
N GLY A 29 16.96 -2.17 11.06
CA GLY A 29 17.82 -3.25 11.53
C GLY A 29 17.43 -3.78 12.91
N GLY A 30 18.31 -4.62 13.48
CA GLY A 30 18.18 -5.11 14.86
C GLY A 30 16.94 -5.97 15.07
N ARG A 31 16.15 -5.68 16.12
CA ARG A 31 14.94 -6.45 16.49
C ARG A 31 13.81 -6.36 15.45
N ALA A 32 13.86 -5.39 14.54
CA ALA A 32 12.90 -5.25 13.46
C ALA A 32 13.46 -5.73 12.11
N SER A 33 14.56 -6.51 12.13
CA SER A 33 15.13 -7.09 10.92
C SER A 33 14.07 -7.88 10.15
N GLY A 34 14.05 -7.72 8.83
CA GLY A 34 13.06 -8.35 7.95
C GLY A 34 11.79 -7.53 7.73
N LEU A 35 11.60 -6.42 8.44
CA LEU A 35 10.57 -5.43 8.14
C LEU A 35 11.02 -4.50 6.99
N SER A 36 10.11 -4.19 6.08
CA SER A 36 10.34 -3.23 5.00
C SER A 36 9.09 -2.43 4.72
N PHE A 37 9.27 -1.12 4.57
CA PHE A 37 8.26 -0.19 4.10
C PHE A 37 8.68 0.39 2.77
N ARG A 38 7.76 0.50 1.82
CA ARG A 38 7.98 1.23 0.57
C ARG A 38 6.86 2.22 0.39
N VAL A 39 7.18 3.41 -0.09
CA VAL A 39 6.19 4.43 -0.45
C VAL A 39 6.50 4.92 -1.85
N ASN A 40 5.47 5.00 -2.68
CA ASN A 40 5.52 5.60 -4.00
C ASN A 40 4.46 6.69 -4.10
N VAL A 41 4.90 7.89 -4.45
CA VAL A 41 4.01 9.02 -4.72
C VAL A 41 4.12 9.34 -6.21
N PRO A 42 3.04 9.17 -7.00
CA PRO A 42 3.01 9.59 -8.39
C PRO A 42 3.39 11.07 -8.54
N THR A 43 4.12 11.42 -9.60
CA THR A 43 4.53 12.82 -9.84
C THR A 43 3.33 13.76 -9.93
N SER A 44 2.21 13.31 -10.51
CA SER A 44 0.95 14.06 -10.54
C SER A 44 0.45 14.35 -9.13
N THR A 45 0.37 13.34 -8.27
CA THR A 45 -0.04 13.48 -6.86
C THR A 45 0.90 14.42 -6.09
N ALA A 46 2.21 14.27 -6.26
CA ALA A 46 3.20 15.12 -5.59
C ALA A 46 3.08 16.60 -6.02
N SER A 47 2.79 16.85 -7.31
CA SER A 47 2.70 18.20 -7.85
C SER A 47 1.38 18.89 -7.50
N SER A 48 0.26 18.17 -7.56
CA SER A 48 -1.07 18.70 -7.26
C SER A 48 -1.40 18.69 -5.76
N ARG A 49 -0.64 17.92 -4.97
CA ARG A 49 -0.96 17.55 -3.59
C ARG A 49 -2.31 16.85 -3.45
N SER A 50 -2.74 16.14 -4.50
CA SER A 50 -4.04 15.48 -4.57
C SER A 50 -3.98 14.22 -5.42
N GLY A 51 -4.67 13.18 -4.98
CA GLY A 51 -4.68 11.87 -5.63
C GLY A 51 -4.05 10.79 -4.77
N PRO A 52 -3.97 9.56 -5.30
CA PRO A 52 -3.52 8.42 -4.52
C PRO A 52 -2.02 8.46 -4.27
N ILE A 53 -1.63 7.89 -3.13
CA ILE A 53 -0.29 7.37 -2.91
C ILE A 53 -0.35 5.85 -2.83
N TYR A 54 0.81 5.22 -2.99
CA TYR A 54 0.95 3.78 -2.91
C TYR A 54 1.99 3.44 -1.85
N PHE A 55 1.74 2.43 -1.06
CA PHE A 55 2.73 1.93 -0.11
C PHE A 55 2.68 0.42 0.03
N GLN A 56 3.80 -0.14 0.47
CA GLN A 56 3.92 -1.55 0.82
C GLN A 56 4.42 -1.68 2.25
N ILE A 57 3.77 -2.54 3.02
CA ILE A 57 4.30 -3.05 4.29
C ILE A 57 4.65 -4.52 4.05
N SER A 58 5.88 -4.92 4.35
CA SER A 58 6.33 -6.31 4.26
C SER A 58 7.07 -6.71 5.53
N ALA A 59 6.60 -7.75 6.20
CA ALA A 59 7.15 -8.21 7.47
C ALA A 59 7.20 -9.73 7.54
N PRO A 60 8.04 -10.34 8.39
CA PRO A 60 7.92 -11.76 8.75
C PRO A 60 6.49 -12.08 9.23
N ASN A 61 6.00 -13.30 8.98
CA ASN A 61 4.64 -13.69 9.39
C ASN A 61 4.54 -14.27 10.81
N ASP A 62 5.64 -14.27 11.56
CA ASP A 62 5.72 -14.66 12.97
C ASP A 62 5.54 -13.48 13.95
N VAL A 63 5.46 -12.24 13.44
CA VAL A 63 5.10 -11.07 14.25
C VAL A 63 3.58 -10.93 14.36
N GLN A 64 3.09 -10.44 15.51
CA GLN A 64 1.65 -10.31 15.73
C GLN A 64 1.02 -9.18 14.89
N TRP A 65 1.72 -8.07 14.73
CA TRP A 65 1.28 -6.93 13.95
C TRP A 65 2.45 -6.01 13.60
N VAL A 66 2.25 -5.14 12.61
CA VAL A 66 3.17 -4.08 12.20
C VAL A 66 2.38 -2.80 11.92
N GLY A 67 2.89 -1.66 12.39
CA GLY A 67 2.30 -0.35 12.12
C GLY A 67 3.17 0.49 11.18
N LEU A 68 2.53 1.20 10.24
CA LEU A 68 3.12 2.35 9.54
C LEU A 68 2.36 3.61 9.95
N GLY A 69 3.04 4.56 10.60
CA GLY A 69 2.48 5.88 10.92
C GLY A 69 2.90 6.92 9.90
N GLN A 70 1.93 7.65 9.35
CA GLN A 70 2.12 8.83 8.52
C GLN A 70 1.83 10.07 9.36
N GLY A 71 2.84 10.91 9.58
CA GLY A 71 2.77 12.10 10.43
C GLY A 71 4.13 12.45 11.02
N ALA A 72 4.19 13.54 11.79
CA ALA A 72 5.42 13.97 12.48
C ALA A 72 5.70 13.16 13.76
N GLY A 73 4.66 12.53 14.33
CA GLY A 73 4.70 11.71 15.53
C GLY A 73 3.43 10.86 15.60
N MET A 74 3.20 10.16 16.71
CA MET A 74 1.99 9.34 16.86
C MET A 74 0.73 10.21 16.98
N ASP A 75 0.80 11.32 17.73
CA ASP A 75 -0.31 12.27 17.84
C ASP A 75 -0.61 12.93 16.48
N GLY A 76 -1.86 12.82 16.03
CA GLY A 76 -2.33 13.27 14.73
C GLY A 76 -2.00 12.35 13.55
N ALA A 77 -1.36 11.19 13.75
CA ALA A 77 -0.96 10.33 12.65
C ALA A 77 -2.11 9.53 12.04
N ASN A 78 -2.03 9.35 10.72
CA ASN A 78 -2.71 8.27 10.02
C ASN A 78 -1.89 6.99 10.21
N VAL A 79 -2.48 5.95 10.80
CA VAL A 79 -1.78 4.72 11.20
C VAL A 79 -2.34 3.53 10.44
N PHE A 80 -1.47 2.75 9.81
CA PHE A 80 -1.84 1.52 9.09
C PHE A 80 -1.34 0.31 9.84
N MET A 81 -2.27 -0.43 10.45
CA MET A 81 -1.99 -1.65 11.21
C MET A 81 -2.15 -2.89 10.30
N LEU A 82 -1.04 -3.57 10.00
CA LEU A 82 -1.01 -4.83 9.28
C LEU A 82 -0.89 -6.01 10.26
N TYR A 83 -1.75 -7.01 10.11
CA TYR A 83 -1.67 -8.25 10.88
C TYR A 83 -2.24 -9.44 10.08
N SER A 84 -1.93 -10.66 10.52
CA SER A 84 -2.46 -11.88 9.93
C SER A 84 -3.96 -12.02 10.22
N ALA A 85 -4.77 -12.17 9.17
CA ALA A 85 -6.19 -12.49 9.28
C ALA A 85 -6.42 -14.01 9.28
N SER A 86 -5.53 -14.73 8.61
CA SER A 86 -5.48 -16.19 8.52
C SER A 86 -4.06 -16.61 8.14
N SER A 87 -3.82 -17.91 7.94
CA SER A 87 -2.52 -18.43 7.49
C SER A 87 -2.07 -17.90 6.13
N THR A 88 -2.98 -17.43 5.28
CA THR A 88 -2.71 -16.98 3.90
C THR A 88 -3.11 -15.54 3.63
N ASN A 89 -3.88 -14.91 4.52
CA ASN A 89 -4.43 -13.58 4.31
C ASN A 89 -4.08 -12.61 5.44
N VAL A 90 -4.09 -11.33 5.12
CA VAL A 90 -3.79 -10.23 6.03
C VAL A 90 -4.99 -9.32 6.21
N THR A 91 -5.03 -8.59 7.31
CA THR A 91 -5.88 -7.40 7.46
C THR A 91 -4.97 -6.17 7.55
N LEU A 92 -5.36 -5.12 6.83
CA LEU A 92 -4.81 -3.79 6.99
C LEU A 92 -5.90 -2.88 7.55
N SER A 93 -5.76 -2.47 8.80
CA SER A 93 -6.69 -1.58 9.49
C SER A 93 -6.15 -0.15 9.46
N PRO A 94 -6.78 0.78 8.73
CA PRO A 94 -6.47 2.21 8.84
C PRO A 94 -7.04 2.76 10.14
N ARG A 95 -6.24 3.58 10.82
CA ARG A 95 -6.52 4.13 12.13
C ARG A 95 -6.11 5.60 12.21
N LEU A 96 -6.77 6.34 13.08
CA LEU A 96 -6.42 7.71 13.42
C LEU A 96 -5.91 7.75 14.86
N ALA A 97 -4.71 8.29 15.05
CA ALA A 97 -4.13 8.48 16.36
C ALA A 97 -4.38 9.92 16.84
N ALA A 98 -5.16 10.08 17.91
CA ALA A 98 -5.49 11.39 18.50
C ALA A 98 -4.63 11.73 19.74
N GLY A 99 -3.50 11.03 19.90
CA GLY A 99 -2.56 11.20 21.00
C GLY A 99 -1.67 9.98 21.20
N TYR A 100 -0.99 9.91 22.35
CA TYR A 100 -0.14 8.78 22.75
C TYR A 100 -0.95 7.67 23.46
N PHE A 101 -2.07 7.29 22.87
CA PHE A 101 -2.94 6.20 23.32
C PHE A 101 -3.37 5.36 22.10
N GLU A 102 -4.11 4.27 22.30
CA GLU A 102 -4.48 3.39 21.19
C GLU A 102 -5.22 4.16 20.08
N PRO A 103 -4.73 4.12 18.82
CA PRO A 103 -5.42 4.73 17.69
C PRO A 103 -6.75 4.01 17.41
N GLU A 104 -7.79 4.77 17.09
CA GLU A 104 -9.10 4.22 16.74
C GLU A 104 -9.19 3.96 15.23
N VAL A 105 -10.11 3.10 14.79
CA VAL A 105 -10.34 2.85 13.36
C VAL A 105 -10.74 4.16 12.67
N ASN A 106 -10.11 4.47 11.54
CA ASN A 106 -10.45 5.64 10.74
C ASN A 106 -11.45 5.24 9.64
N PRO A 107 -12.75 5.55 9.77
CA PRO A 107 -13.76 5.19 8.78
C PRO A 107 -13.65 6.01 7.49
N ASP A 108 -13.00 7.17 7.53
CA ASP A 108 -12.84 8.06 6.38
C ASP A 108 -11.65 7.69 5.48
N ALA A 109 -10.81 6.76 5.93
CA ALA A 109 -9.68 6.26 5.16
C ALA A 109 -10.15 5.44 3.95
N LYS A 110 -9.84 5.92 2.74
CA LYS A 110 -10.11 5.21 1.49
C LYS A 110 -8.86 4.49 1.03
N ILE A 111 -8.76 3.22 1.42
CA ILE A 111 -7.66 2.34 1.02
C ILE A 111 -8.17 1.16 0.21
N SER A 112 -7.32 0.65 -0.67
CA SER A 112 -7.55 -0.59 -1.43
C SER A 112 -6.31 -1.47 -1.38
N LEU A 113 -6.50 -2.75 -1.06
CA LEU A 113 -5.45 -3.75 -1.18
C LEU A 113 -5.29 -4.14 -2.65
N LEU A 114 -4.05 -4.11 -3.12
CA LEU A 114 -3.67 -4.44 -4.48
C LEU A 114 -3.18 -5.89 -4.57
N GLU A 115 -3.04 -6.36 -5.80
CA GLU A 115 -2.48 -7.69 -6.11
C GLU A 115 -1.12 -7.91 -5.43
N GLY A 116 -0.85 -9.16 -5.02
CA GLY A 116 0.33 -9.53 -4.24
C GLY A 116 0.24 -9.23 -2.74
N THR A 117 -0.93 -8.76 -2.26
CA THR A 117 -1.24 -8.70 -0.82
C THR A 117 -1.59 -10.10 -0.30
N GLY A 118 -1.09 -10.46 0.87
CA GLY A 118 -1.36 -11.74 1.52
C GLY A 118 -0.19 -12.23 2.35
N ILE A 119 -0.22 -13.52 2.69
CA ILE A 119 0.87 -14.22 3.36
C ILE A 119 1.45 -15.28 2.42
N SER A 120 2.73 -15.15 2.10
CA SER A 120 3.49 -16.13 1.30
C SER A 120 4.96 -16.11 1.72
N ASP A 121 5.66 -17.23 1.54
CA ASP A 121 7.11 -17.35 1.78
C ASP A 121 7.56 -16.84 3.16
N GLY A 122 6.75 -17.09 4.20
CA GLY A 122 7.02 -16.65 5.57
C GLY A 122 6.87 -15.15 5.80
N ARG A 123 6.17 -14.42 4.91
CA ARG A 123 6.01 -12.97 4.98
C ARG A 123 4.56 -12.54 4.85
N MET A 124 4.17 -11.56 5.65
CA MET A 124 2.96 -10.77 5.44
C MET A 124 3.31 -9.59 4.53
N VAL A 125 2.53 -9.41 3.46
CA VAL A 125 2.68 -8.30 2.51
C VAL A 125 1.34 -7.61 2.34
N ALA A 126 1.32 -6.29 2.46
CA ALA A 126 0.19 -5.46 2.03
C ALA A 126 0.68 -4.47 0.99
N ASN A 127 0.14 -4.55 -0.22
CA ASN A 127 0.30 -3.57 -1.29
C ASN A 127 -0.94 -2.67 -1.29
N VAL A 128 -0.76 -1.38 -1.10
CA VAL A 128 -1.87 -0.50 -0.75
C VAL A 128 -1.91 0.69 -1.71
N ARG A 129 -3.09 0.96 -2.24
CA ARG A 129 -3.47 2.26 -2.78
C ARG A 129 -4.23 3.01 -1.71
N CYS A 130 -3.87 4.26 -1.46
CA CYS A 130 -4.59 5.13 -0.52
C CYS A 130 -4.99 6.44 -1.19
N ASP A 131 -6.30 6.65 -1.33
CA ASP A 131 -6.88 7.82 -1.99
C ASP A 131 -7.07 9.03 -1.05
N THR A 132 -6.94 8.83 0.27
CA THR A 132 -7.09 9.87 1.31
C THR A 132 -5.83 10.03 2.18
N CYS A 133 -4.66 9.68 1.67
CA CYS A 133 -3.40 9.81 2.41
C CYS A 133 -2.65 11.11 2.12
N MET A 134 -3.15 11.95 1.21
CA MET A 134 -2.57 13.29 1.00
C MET A 134 -3.10 14.32 2.00
N SER A 135 -4.22 14.01 2.68
CA SER A 135 -4.80 14.80 3.77
C SER A 135 -5.78 13.92 4.55
N TRP A 136 -5.71 14.00 5.87
CA TRP A 136 -6.56 13.35 6.85
C TRP A 136 -6.77 14.30 8.05
N GLU A 137 -7.56 13.90 9.03
CA GLU A 137 -7.68 14.64 10.28
C GLU A 137 -6.38 14.53 11.08
N GLY A 138 -5.63 15.62 11.27
CA GLY A 138 -4.35 15.61 11.98
C GLY A 138 -3.10 15.69 11.08
N GLY A 139 -3.25 15.61 9.75
CA GLY A 139 -2.17 15.89 8.78
C GLY A 139 -2.60 15.84 7.33
#